data_AF-A0A2V1D7V0-F1
#
_entry.id   AF-A0A2V1D7V0-F1
#
_cell.length_a   1.000
_cell.length_b   1.000
_cell.length_c   1.000
_cell.angle_alpha   90.00
_cell.angle_beta   90.00
_cell.angle_gamma   90.00
#
_symmetry.space_group_name_H-M   'P 1'
#
loop_
_entity.id
_entity.type
_entity.pdbx_description
1 polymer ?
#
loop_
_entity_poly.entity_id
_entity_poly.type
_entity_poly.pdbx_seq_one_letter_code
_entity_poly.pdbx_strand_id
1 'polypeptide(L)' 'YYSLPENHDERMIRAIDMGWYVLDKYYNKTGEAPVYAAAILLDPRKRAAYLYQNWPEEWVEPAIELA' A
#
# COMPACT_ATOMS: atom_id res chain seq x y z
N TYR A 1 23.25 -6.09 -16.14
CA TYR A 1 23.37 -5.37 -17.43
C TYR A 1 22.76 -3.97 -17.37
N TYR A 2 21.49 -3.80 -16.96
CA TYR A 2 20.88 -2.45 -16.90
C TYR A 2 21.31 -1.58 -15.70
N SER A 3 21.78 -2.17 -14.61
CA SER A 3 22.21 -1.45 -13.40
C SER A 3 23.66 -0.92 -13.44
N LEU A 4 24.27 -0.86 -14.64
CA LEU A 4 25.62 -0.33 -14.80
C LEU A 4 25.61 1.19 -14.66
N PRO A 5 26.65 1.82 -14.08
CA PRO A 5 26.70 3.28 -13.89
C PRO A 5 26.55 4.07 -15.19
N GLU A 6 27.04 3.51 -16.30
CA GLU A 6 26.95 4.09 -17.65
C GLU A 6 25.51 4.17 -18.17
N ASN A 7 24.60 3.39 -17.59
CA ASN A 7 23.18 3.32 -17.97
C ASN A 7 22.27 4.09 -17.00
N HIS A 8 22.85 4.84 -16.04
CA HIS A 8 22.07 5.68 -15.12
C HIS A 8 21.71 7.02 -15.76
N ASP A 9 20.44 7.17 -16.12
CA ASP A 9 19.84 8.48 -16.42
C ASP A 9 19.26 9.08 -15.14
N GLU A 10 19.87 10.16 -14.65
CA GLU A 10 19.45 10.87 -13.43
C GLU A 10 17.99 11.36 -13.51
N ARG A 11 17.51 11.74 -14.70
CA ARG A 11 16.12 12.21 -14.88
C ARG A 11 15.14 11.05 -14.72
N MET A 12 15.50 9.88 -15.25
CA MET A 12 14.69 8.68 -15.13
C MET A 12 14.64 8.20 -13.68
N ILE A 13 15.78 8.18 -12.98
CA ILE A 13 15.84 7.83 -11.55
C ILE A 13 14.97 8.79 -10.74
N ARG A 14 15.12 10.10 -10.95
CA ARG A 14 14.32 11.11 -10.25
C ARG A 14 12.81 10.97 -10.54
N ALA A 15 12.43 10.62 -11.76
CA ALA A 15 11.03 10.36 -12.10
C ALA A 15 10.47 9.12 -11.38
N ILE A 16 11.27 8.06 -11.24
CA ILE A 16 10.91 6.85 -10.47
C ILE A 16 10.75 7.20 -8.99
N ASP A 17 11.69 7.95 -8.41
CA ASP A 17 11.62 8.36 -7.01
C ASP A 17 10.39 9.24 -6.72
N MET A 18 10.08 10.17 -7.62
CA MET A 18 8.86 10.98 -7.53
C MET A 18 7.59 10.12 -7.67
N GLY A 19 7.63 9.10 -8.52
CA GLY A 19 6.56 8.11 -8.64
C GLY A 19 6.32 7.40 -7.31
N TRP A 20 7.38 6.88 -6.68
CA TRP A 20 7.31 6.26 -5.36
C TRP A 20 6.76 7.21 -4.29
N TYR A 21 7.20 8.47 -4.27
CA TYR A 21 6.69 9.47 -3.32
C TYR A 21 5.18 9.70 -3.46
N VAL A 22 4.68 9.80 -4.69
CA VAL A 22 3.24 9.97 -4.95
C VAL A 22 2.48 8.71 -4.55
N LEU A 23 2.99 7.52 -4.89
CA LEU A 23 2.38 6.26 -4.49
C LEU A 23 2.30 6.16 -2.96
N ASP A 24 3.41 6.38 -2.25
CA ASP A 24 3.46 6.37 -0.79
C ASP A 24 2.43 7.32 -0.19
N LYS A 25 2.34 8.55 -0.70
CA LYS A 25 1.36 9.56 -0.24
C LYS A 25 -0.10 9.08 -0.31
N TYR A 26 -0.50 8.40 -1.38
CA TYR A 26 -1.90 7.99 -1.57
C TYR A 26 -2.18 6.58 -1.03
N TYR A 27 -1.21 5.66 -1.12
CA TYR A 27 -1.37 4.29 -0.63
C TYR A 27 -1.28 4.19 0.90
N ASN A 28 -0.53 5.07 1.58
CA ASN A 28 -0.61 5.18 3.04
C ASN A 28 -2.02 5.57 3.52
N LYS A 29 -2.79 6.26 2.66
CA LYS A 29 -4.16 6.69 2.97
C LYS A 29 -5.23 5.69 2.57
N THR A 30 -4.93 4.69 1.74
CA THR A 30 -5.91 3.65 1.42
C THR A 30 -6.29 2.79 2.63
N GLY A 31 -5.40 2.65 3.63
CA GLY A 31 -5.74 2.03 4.91
C GLY A 31 -6.67 2.86 5.79
N GLU A 32 -6.69 4.20 5.61
CA GLU A 32 -7.58 5.11 6.33
C GLU A 32 -9.02 5.07 5.79
N ALA A 33 -9.23 4.57 4.58
CA ALA A 33 -10.55 4.51 3.94
C ALA A 33 -11.30 3.22 4.35
N PRO A 34 -12.42 3.30 5.10
CA PRO A 34 -13.16 2.12 5.55
C PRO A 34 -13.67 1.26 4.39
N VAL A 35 -13.88 1.86 3.20
CA VAL A 35 -14.27 1.16 1.98
C VAL A 35 -13.23 0.13 1.53
N TYR A 36 -11.94 0.39 1.74
CA TYR A 36 -10.88 -0.56 1.38
C TYR A 36 -10.84 -1.75 2.34
N ALA A 37 -11.01 -1.50 3.64
CA ALA A 37 -11.15 -2.55 4.64
C ALA A 37 -12.38 -3.44 4.36
N ALA A 38 -13.54 -2.83 4.07
CA ALA A 38 -14.76 -3.56 3.73
C ALA A 38 -14.57 -4.43 2.48
N ALA A 39 -13.88 -3.94 1.44
CA ALA A 39 -13.59 -4.73 0.24
C ALA A 39 -12.73 -5.96 0.53
N ILE A 40 -11.74 -5.84 1.43
CA ILE A 40 -10.90 -6.97 1.88
C ILE A 40 -11.75 -7.98 2.68
N LEU A 41 -12.59 -7.51 3.61
CA LEU A 41 -13.47 -8.37 4.40
C LEU A 41 -14.50 -9.13 3.56
N LEU A 42 -15.00 -8.51 2.49
CA LEU A 42 -15.93 -9.11 1.53
C LEU A 42 -15.25 -10.14 0.61
N ASP A 43 -13.91 -10.14 0.48
CA ASP A 43 -13.20 -11.16 -0.29
C ASP A 43 -13.15 -12.49 0.50
N PRO A 44 -13.79 -13.57 -0.01
CA PRO A 44 -13.84 -14.84 0.69
C PRO A 44 -12.47 -15.50 0.90
N ARG A 45 -11.43 -15.08 0.17
CA ARG A 45 -10.04 -15.54 0.32
C ARG A 45 -9.24 -14.70 1.33
N LYS A 46 -9.63 -13.44 1.55
CA LYS A 46 -8.85 -12.43 2.28
C LYS A 46 -9.64 -11.76 3.40
N ARG A 47 -10.52 -12.52 4.05
CA ARG A 47 -11.29 -12.17 5.26
C ARG A 47 -10.40 -11.55 6.36
N ALA A 48 -10.96 -11.27 7.54
CA ALA A 48 -10.26 -10.63 8.67
C ALA A 48 -8.82 -11.12 8.95
N ALA A 49 -8.53 -12.41 8.74
CA ALA A 49 -7.17 -12.97 8.84
C ALA A 49 -6.10 -12.25 8.00
N TYR A 50 -6.45 -11.70 6.83
CA TYR A 50 -5.51 -10.93 6.00
C TYR A 50 -5.11 -9.62 6.68
N LEU A 51 -6.07 -8.94 7.32
CA LEU A 51 -5.82 -7.69 8.06
C LEU A 51 -4.90 -7.98 9.25
N TYR A 52 -5.21 -9.00 10.06
CA TYR A 52 -4.37 -9.38 11.20
C TYR A 52 -2.93 -9.78 10.82
N GLN A 53 -2.70 -10.32 9.62
CA GLN A 53 -1.37 -10.74 9.19
C GLN A 53 -0.52 -9.63 8.55
N ASN A 54 -1.16 -8.66 7.89
CA ASN A 54 -0.46 -7.71 7.03
C ASN A 54 -0.54 -6.26 7.53
N TRP A 55 -1.44 -5.95 8.46
CA TRP A 55 -1.64 -4.59 8.97
C TRP A 55 -1.19 -4.48 10.42
N PRO A 56 -0.76 -3.28 10.86
CA PRO A 56 -0.55 -2.98 12.28
C PRO A 56 -1.84 -3.20 13.08
N GLU A 57 -1.71 -3.75 14.29
CA GLU A 57 -2.86 -4.10 15.15
C GLU A 57 -3.78 -2.90 15.42
N GLU A 58 -3.20 -1.73 15.61
CA GLU A 58 -3.86 -0.42 15.78
C GLU A 58 -4.81 -0.03 14.62
N TRP A 59 -4.64 -0.61 13.43
CA TRP A 59 -5.49 -0.33 12.26
C TRP A 59 -6.54 -1.42 12.03
N VAL A 60 -6.37 -2.59 12.64
CA VAL A 60 -7.26 -3.73 12.41
C VAL A 60 -8.57 -3.59 13.18
N GLU A 61 -8.52 -3.21 14.46
CA GLU A 61 -9.74 -3.04 15.27
C GLU A 61 -10.71 -1.99 14.67
N PRO A 62 -10.27 -0.77 14.31
CA PRO A 62 -11.15 0.22 13.69
C PRO A 62 -11.69 -0.24 12.34
N ALA A 63 -10.89 -0.96 11.55
CA ALA A 63 -11.28 -1.46 10.24
C ALA A 63 -12.35 -2.55 10.30
N ILE A 64 -12.40 -3.34 11.38
CA ILE A 64 -13.41 -4.37 11.61
C ILE A 64 -14.66 -3.79 12.25
N GLU A 65 -14.54 -2.83 13.18
CA GLU A 65 -15.70 -2.20 13.82
C GLU A 65 -16.47 -1.24 12.88
N LEU A 66 -15.79 -0.63 11.91
CA LEU A 66 -16.39 0.30 10.94
C LEU A 66 -16.93 -0.37 9.67
N ALA A 67 -16.75 -1.68 9.50
CA ALA A 67 -17.21 -2.46 8.34
C ALA A 67 -18.60 -3.06 8.56
#